data_AF-A0AAD4LDA9-F1
#
_entry.id   AF-A0AAD4LDA9-F1
#
_cell.length_a   1.000
_cell.length_b   1.000
_cell.length_c   1.000
_cell.angle_alpha   90.00
_cell.angle_beta   90.00
_cell.angle_gamma   90.00
#
_symmetry.space_group_name_H-M   'P 1'
#
loop_
_entity.id
_entity.type
_entity.pdbx_description
1 polymer ?
#
loop_
_entity_poly.entity_id
_entity_poly.type
_entity_poly.pdbx_seq_one_letter_code
_entity_poly.pdbx_strand_id
1 'polypeptide(L)'
;MGKYNGNFRKNSPYYTPLSSLIYRLSQLTPAPMAAYRHSRATSSNRVEGTLRMRKITEESAQRLLQGLDGRTLKWTFKSLNQDHEFERFFAGIPDFCDSRVVADPVGLLRELNDDKQKLSQALIGLMHRTMTSHLISEPTRRQRIRICTRAIDAVPALVSWLILRRVFGEWEGLLESVDSGDAILHMGGDRYSDPRTAFCARCIVAVVIARGQVYGDRWSGLTSQFLTSDMEVWDGISRSTLCGYLGHGYTALLANLIFITRTILRFYSKHSQNVLFDVSSRTLREVLSTIDVRLASPEMQREYCRLWNDLVQMAQDGTSSHTPTIATEILRRLRKSYVALHESTDTSLFYTSPDDDDLFPLLGPSYPLCNIHNHHTSPQTQPPTTVNRTSLPPPRLSLSAPQNTIPQNVVTGATEDANEVSFPASFPADATPGLVVPPSPLPPACPPLGAQPSVGVTTTAQGEPQSERSVSLNCR
;
A
#
# COMPACT_ATOMS: atom_id res chain seq x y z
N MET A 1 -26.46 22.12 39.42
CA MET A 1 -25.79 20.96 38.81
C MET A 1 -24.31 21.27 38.71
N GLY A 2 -23.44 20.49 39.37
CA GLY A 2 -21.99 20.71 39.32
C GLY A 2 -21.41 20.16 38.02
N LYS A 3 -20.74 21.00 37.22
CA LYS A 3 -19.97 20.55 36.05
C LYS A 3 -18.75 19.77 36.54
N TYR A 4 -18.77 18.44 36.37
CA TYR A 4 -17.62 17.60 36.66
C TYR A 4 -16.72 17.57 35.41
N ASN A 5 -15.59 18.26 35.46
CA ASN A 5 -14.56 18.17 34.42
C ASN A 5 -13.76 16.88 34.63
N GLY A 6 -14.22 15.79 34.03
CA GLY A 6 -13.56 14.48 34.06
C GLY A 6 -12.29 14.46 33.22
N ASN A 7 -11.21 15.09 33.69
CA ASN A 7 -9.88 14.90 33.12
C ASN A 7 -9.27 13.61 33.67
N PHE A 8 -9.42 12.52 32.92
CA PHE A 8 -8.67 11.29 33.15
C PHE A 8 -7.17 11.52 32.87
N ARG A 9 -6.27 10.90 33.65
CA ARG A 9 -4.81 10.96 33.39
C ARG A 9 -4.49 10.22 32.09
N LYS A 10 -3.49 10.70 31.32
CA LYS A 10 -3.03 10.10 30.06
C LYS A 10 -2.69 8.61 30.13
N ASN A 11 -2.39 8.09 31.34
CA ASN A 11 -2.01 6.69 31.57
C ASN A 11 -3.19 5.85 32.10
N SER A 12 -4.41 6.38 32.06
CA SER A 12 -5.62 5.64 32.46
C SER A 12 -6.02 4.70 31.32
N PRO A 13 -6.37 3.43 31.59
CA PRO A 13 -6.92 2.52 30.57
C PRO A 13 -8.26 3.00 29.98
N TYR A 14 -8.83 4.08 30.52
CA TYR A 14 -10.05 4.75 30.05
C TYR A 14 -9.78 6.06 29.28
N TYR A 15 -8.52 6.36 28.95
CA TYR A 15 -8.12 7.53 28.15
C TYR A 15 -7.98 7.17 26.66
N THR A 16 -8.92 6.43 26.09
CA THR A 16 -8.97 6.20 24.64
C THR A 16 -10.16 6.97 24.05
N PRO A 17 -10.09 7.45 22.80
CA PRO A 17 -11.21 8.15 22.15
C PRO A 17 -12.50 7.32 22.18
N LEU A 18 -12.38 5.99 22.01
CA LEU A 18 -13.49 5.05 22.10
C LEU A 18 -14.02 4.95 23.53
N SER A 19 -13.18 4.84 24.57
CA SER A 19 -13.68 4.76 25.95
C SER A 19 -14.31 6.07 26.43
N SER A 20 -13.83 7.23 25.98
CA SER A 20 -14.52 8.52 26.16
C SER A 20 -15.89 8.56 25.46
N LEU A 21 -15.97 8.04 24.22
CA LEU A 21 -17.21 8.01 23.45
C LEU A 21 -18.22 7.03 24.07
N ILE A 22 -17.77 5.85 24.48
CA ILE A 22 -18.54 4.86 25.25
C ILE A 22 -19.00 5.46 26.58
N TYR A 23 -18.13 6.19 27.28
CA TYR A 23 -18.49 6.89 28.52
C TYR A 23 -19.57 7.95 28.28
N ARG A 24 -19.45 8.76 27.23
CA ARG A 24 -20.49 9.73 26.84
C ARG A 24 -21.81 9.04 26.47
N LEU A 25 -21.75 7.91 25.77
CA LEU A 25 -22.94 7.10 25.46
C LEU A 25 -23.56 6.48 26.73
N SER A 26 -22.74 6.06 27.70
CA SER A 26 -23.23 5.56 28.99
C SER A 26 -23.89 6.64 29.85
N GLN A 27 -23.55 7.92 29.65
CA GLN A 27 -24.26 9.04 30.26
C GLN A 27 -25.61 9.34 29.58
N LEU A 28 -25.80 8.90 28.34
CA LEU A 28 -27.06 9.07 27.59
C LEU A 28 -28.05 7.93 27.86
N THR A 29 -27.59 6.79 28.38
CA THR A 29 -28.47 5.76 28.94
C THR A 29 -28.99 6.19 30.32
N PRO A 30 -30.31 6.34 30.53
CA PRO A 30 -30.86 6.72 31.83
C PRO A 30 -30.69 5.57 32.83
N ALA A 31 -29.62 5.61 33.63
CA ALA A 31 -29.52 4.80 34.84
C ALA A 31 -30.25 5.50 36.01
N PRO A 32 -30.93 4.77 36.89
CA PRO A 32 -31.79 5.36 37.92
C PRO A 32 -30.94 6.03 39.00
N MET A 33 -30.97 7.37 39.04
CA MET A 33 -30.44 8.19 40.13
C MET A 33 -31.29 8.04 41.40
N ALA A 34 -31.31 6.85 42.00
CA ALA A 34 -32.07 6.55 43.19
C ALA A 34 -31.20 5.95 44.30
N ALA A 35 -30.06 6.59 44.65
CA ALA A 35 -29.33 6.19 45.87
C ALA A 35 -28.31 7.22 46.42
N TYR A 36 -28.34 8.49 46.02
CA TYR A 36 -27.30 9.43 46.47
C TYR A 36 -27.84 10.77 46.96
N ARG A 37 -28.68 10.70 48.00
CA ARG A 37 -28.96 11.83 48.91
C ARG A 37 -29.00 11.30 50.33
N HIS A 38 -27.83 11.15 50.95
CA HIS A 38 -27.58 11.44 52.37
C HIS A 38 -26.17 11.00 52.77
N SER A 39 -25.20 11.91 52.64
CA SER A 39 -24.09 11.95 53.59
C SER A 39 -23.41 13.31 53.50
N ARG A 40 -23.59 14.12 54.55
CA ARG A 40 -22.89 15.38 54.78
C ARG A 40 -22.38 15.32 56.22
N ALA A 41 -21.10 15.70 56.38
CA ALA A 41 -20.33 15.87 57.62
C ALA A 41 -19.34 14.73 57.95
N THR A 42 -18.08 14.90 57.52
CA THR A 42 -16.90 15.05 58.39
C THR A 42 -15.65 15.27 57.51
N SER A 43 -14.86 16.28 57.86
CA SER A 43 -13.90 16.98 56.98
C SER A 43 -12.44 16.48 57.10
N SER A 44 -12.19 15.24 57.54
CA SER A 44 -10.81 14.80 57.86
C SER A 44 -10.23 13.66 57.00
N ASN A 45 -11.02 12.96 56.16
CA ASN A 45 -10.53 11.83 55.35
C ASN A 45 -10.63 12.08 53.83
N ARG A 46 -10.32 13.31 53.40
CA ARG A 46 -10.57 13.78 52.03
C ARG A 46 -9.77 13.04 50.96
N VAL A 47 -8.59 12.51 51.31
CA VAL A 47 -7.72 11.76 50.37
C VAL A 47 -8.22 10.32 50.20
N GLU A 48 -8.61 9.66 51.29
CA GLU A 48 -9.04 8.26 51.27
C GLU A 48 -10.42 8.08 50.60
N GLY A 49 -11.32 9.06 50.79
CA GLY A 49 -12.59 9.11 50.07
C GLY A 49 -12.44 9.20 48.55
N THR A 50 -11.45 9.97 48.06
CA THR A 50 -11.21 10.07 46.61
C THR A 50 -10.66 8.78 46.01
N LEU A 51 -9.83 8.03 46.75
CA LEU A 51 -9.28 6.76 46.30
C LEU A 51 -10.34 5.66 46.25
N ARG A 52 -11.23 5.61 47.26
CA ARG A 52 -12.33 4.64 47.32
C ARG A 52 -13.38 4.91 46.24
N MET A 53 -13.73 6.18 46.02
CA MET A 53 -14.66 6.57 44.95
C MET A 53 -14.09 6.22 43.58
N ARG A 54 -12.78 6.42 43.39
CA ARG A 54 -12.08 6.05 42.16
C ARG A 54 -12.16 4.55 41.90
N LYS A 55 -11.84 3.72 42.91
CA LYS A 55 -11.90 2.26 42.77
C LYS A 55 -13.32 1.76 42.45
N ILE A 56 -14.34 2.31 43.11
CA ILE A 56 -15.75 1.96 42.83
C ILE A 56 -16.16 2.40 41.42
N THR A 57 -15.67 3.56 40.95
CA THR A 57 -15.94 4.06 39.59
C THR A 57 -15.24 3.20 38.55
N GLU A 58 -13.98 2.81 38.79
CA GLU A 58 -13.22 1.90 37.93
C GLU A 58 -13.90 0.52 37.87
N GLU A 59 -14.31 -0.06 39.01
CA GLU A 59 -15.03 -1.35 39.06
C GLU A 59 -16.41 -1.28 38.38
N SER A 60 -17.14 -0.18 38.55
CA SER A 60 -18.45 0.01 37.91
C SER A 60 -18.31 0.21 36.39
N ALA A 61 -17.32 0.98 35.95
CA ALA A 61 -16.98 1.13 34.55
C ALA A 61 -16.54 -0.21 33.96
N GLN A 62 -15.75 -1.00 34.70
CA GLN A 62 -15.29 -2.32 34.28
C GLN A 62 -16.45 -3.31 34.12
N ARG A 63 -17.45 -3.29 35.01
CA ARG A 63 -18.69 -4.10 34.82
C ARG A 63 -19.52 -3.64 33.62
N LEU A 64 -19.64 -2.33 33.39
CA LEU A 64 -20.30 -1.79 32.19
C LEU A 64 -19.55 -2.15 30.91
N LEU A 65 -18.21 -2.16 30.94
CA LEU A 65 -17.34 -2.50 29.83
C LEU A 65 -17.27 -4.02 29.57
N GLN A 66 -17.39 -4.85 30.60
CA GLN A 66 -17.60 -6.30 30.45
C GLN A 66 -18.91 -6.58 29.71
N GLY A 67 -19.88 -5.67 29.79
CA GLY A 67 -21.13 -5.68 29.04
C GLY A 67 -21.08 -4.87 27.74
N LEU A 68 -19.90 -4.47 27.25
CA LEU A 68 -19.79 -3.82 25.95
C LEU A 68 -20.03 -4.84 24.85
N ASP A 69 -21.32 -5.06 24.62
CA ASP A 69 -21.86 -5.94 23.61
C ASP A 69 -21.43 -5.41 22.23
N GLY A 70 -21.09 -6.32 21.32
CA GLY A 70 -20.86 -6.01 19.90
C GLY A 70 -21.99 -5.15 19.31
N ARG A 71 -23.21 -5.22 19.87
CA ARG A 71 -24.32 -4.30 19.57
C ARG A 71 -24.00 -2.82 19.76
N THR A 72 -23.33 -2.41 20.84
CA THR A 72 -22.98 -0.99 21.08
C THR A 72 -21.94 -0.52 20.08
N LEU A 73 -20.93 -1.34 19.81
CA LEU A 73 -19.91 -1.03 18.81
C LEU A 73 -20.53 -0.91 17.41
N LYS A 74 -21.43 -1.84 17.06
CA LYS A 74 -22.18 -1.84 15.80
C LYS A 74 -23.10 -0.64 15.65
N TRP A 75 -23.81 -0.26 16.72
CA TRP A 75 -24.67 0.92 16.73
C TRP A 75 -23.83 2.20 16.54
N THR A 76 -22.73 2.31 17.29
CA THR A 76 -21.79 3.44 17.19
C THR A 76 -21.27 3.58 15.77
N PHE A 77 -20.77 2.50 15.18
CA PHE A 77 -20.27 2.50 13.82
C PHE A 77 -21.35 2.90 12.78
N LYS A 78 -22.58 2.43 12.93
CA LYS A 78 -23.70 2.80 12.06
C LYS A 78 -24.12 4.27 12.17
N SER A 79 -23.85 4.91 13.30
CA SER A 79 -24.18 6.32 13.52
C SER A 79 -23.17 7.28 12.89
N LEU A 80 -21.99 6.79 12.48
CA LEU A 80 -20.95 7.60 11.84
C LEU A 80 -21.38 7.96 10.41
N ASN A 81 -21.35 9.26 10.09
CA ASN A 81 -21.70 9.77 8.76
C ASN A 81 -20.71 10.79 8.21
N GLN A 82 -19.72 11.22 9.00
CA GLN A 82 -18.70 12.18 8.58
C GLN A 82 -17.28 11.63 8.66
N ASP A 83 -16.39 12.09 7.77
CA ASP A 83 -14.99 11.64 7.72
C ASP A 83 -14.25 11.84 9.04
N HIS A 84 -14.51 12.94 9.75
CA HIS A 84 -13.84 13.22 11.02
C HIS A 84 -14.31 12.26 12.15
N GLU A 85 -15.51 11.70 12.05
CA GLU A 85 -16.03 10.69 12.98
C GLU A 85 -15.39 9.33 12.68
N PHE A 86 -15.30 8.96 11.40
CA PHE A 86 -14.55 7.78 10.96
C PHE A 86 -13.09 7.87 11.37
N GLU A 87 -12.45 9.03 11.18
CA GLU A 87 -11.07 9.28 11.59
C GLU A 87 -10.87 9.02 13.09
N ARG A 88 -11.74 9.54 13.95
CA ARG A 88 -11.69 9.27 15.40
C ARG A 88 -11.97 7.81 15.74
N PHE A 89 -12.91 7.19 15.04
CA PHE A 89 -13.24 5.78 15.23
C PHE A 89 -12.04 4.88 14.90
N PHE A 90 -11.44 5.04 13.72
CA PHE A 90 -10.28 4.27 13.28
C PHE A 90 -9.03 4.57 14.12
N ALA A 91 -8.83 5.82 14.55
CA ALA A 91 -7.73 6.18 15.45
C ALA A 91 -7.81 5.46 16.81
N GLY A 92 -9.01 5.08 17.25
CA GLY A 92 -9.22 4.33 18.48
C GLY A 92 -9.04 2.81 18.36
N ILE A 93 -9.00 2.24 17.14
CA ILE A 93 -8.91 0.79 16.93
C ILE A 93 -7.65 0.18 17.56
N PRO A 94 -6.44 0.73 17.37
CA PRO A 94 -5.23 0.17 17.99
C PRO A 94 -5.36 0.04 19.50
N ASP A 95 -5.75 1.12 20.18
CA ASP A 95 -5.90 1.12 21.64
C ASP A 95 -7.05 0.21 22.11
N PHE A 96 -8.08 0.01 21.28
CA PHE A 96 -9.15 -0.94 21.55
C PHE A 96 -8.68 -2.38 21.48
N CYS A 97 -7.84 -2.71 20.48
CA CYS A 97 -7.23 -4.03 20.34
C CYS A 97 -6.24 -4.35 21.46
N ASP A 98 -5.52 -3.35 21.98
CA ASP A 98 -4.58 -3.49 23.11
C ASP A 98 -5.28 -3.47 24.48
N SER A 99 -6.60 -3.25 24.52
CA SER A 99 -7.36 -3.14 25.76
C SER A 99 -7.49 -4.48 26.47
N ARG A 100 -7.07 -4.52 27.74
CA ARG A 100 -7.25 -5.69 28.63
C ARG A 100 -8.68 -5.84 29.17
N VAL A 101 -9.54 -4.85 28.91
CA VAL A 101 -10.90 -4.84 29.46
C VAL A 101 -11.86 -5.64 28.59
N VAL A 102 -11.59 -5.72 27.28
CA VAL A 102 -12.39 -6.47 26.31
C VAL A 102 -11.73 -7.82 26.11
N ALA A 103 -12.48 -8.91 26.29
CA ALA A 103 -11.92 -10.26 26.21
C ALA A 103 -11.43 -10.63 24.80
N ASP A 104 -12.15 -10.18 23.76
CA ASP A 104 -11.80 -10.41 22.35
C ASP A 104 -12.16 -9.19 21.46
N PRO A 105 -11.35 -8.11 21.51
CA PRO A 105 -11.61 -6.91 20.72
C PRO A 105 -11.52 -7.18 19.21
N VAL A 106 -10.62 -8.08 18.78
CA VAL A 106 -10.44 -8.42 17.36
C VAL A 106 -11.63 -9.21 16.84
N GLY A 107 -12.18 -10.14 17.62
CA GLY A 107 -13.40 -10.87 17.27
C GLY A 107 -14.60 -9.94 17.12
N LEU A 108 -14.76 -8.95 18.01
CA LEU A 108 -15.83 -7.96 17.89
C LEU A 108 -15.70 -7.09 16.63
N LEU A 109 -14.49 -6.66 16.29
CA LEU A 109 -14.24 -5.90 15.05
C LEU A 109 -14.42 -6.77 13.81
N ARG A 110 -14.15 -8.07 13.90
CA ARG A 110 -14.43 -9.04 12.83
C ARG A 110 -15.93 -9.21 12.64
N GLU A 111 -16.70 -9.42 13.71
CA GLU A 111 -18.16 -9.50 13.66
C GLU A 111 -18.77 -8.21 13.07
N LEU A 112 -18.21 -7.05 13.42
CA LEU A 112 -18.60 -5.78 12.83
C LEU A 112 -18.31 -5.73 11.31
N ASN A 113 -17.25 -6.39 10.86
CA ASN A 113 -16.85 -6.46 9.47
C ASN A 113 -17.59 -7.56 8.67
N ASP A 114 -18.07 -8.62 9.32
CA ASP A 114 -18.68 -9.79 8.66
C ASP A 114 -19.94 -9.43 7.86
N ASP A 115 -20.72 -8.46 8.33
CA ASP A 115 -21.86 -7.90 7.59
C ASP A 115 -21.38 -7.04 6.40
N LYS A 116 -21.10 -7.68 5.26
CA LYS A 116 -20.78 -7.04 3.96
C LYS A 116 -19.47 -6.26 3.92
N GLN A 117 -18.51 -6.57 4.78
CA GLN A 117 -17.22 -5.85 4.85
C GLN A 117 -17.41 -4.35 5.11
N LYS A 118 -18.44 -3.95 5.87
CA LYS A 118 -18.77 -2.53 6.06
C LYS A 118 -17.65 -1.74 6.72
N LEU A 119 -16.99 -2.33 7.71
CA LEU A 119 -15.91 -1.68 8.43
C LEU A 119 -14.72 -1.43 7.49
N SER A 120 -14.33 -2.45 6.73
CA SER A 120 -13.37 -2.32 5.64
C SER A 120 -13.79 -1.27 4.61
N GLN A 121 -15.04 -1.28 4.13
CA GLN A 121 -15.55 -0.32 3.15
C GLN A 121 -15.49 1.13 3.66
N ALA A 122 -15.82 1.36 4.92
CA ALA A 122 -15.71 2.69 5.52
C ALA A 122 -14.25 3.15 5.61
N LEU A 123 -13.33 2.26 6.01
CA LEU A 123 -11.90 2.54 6.08
C LEU A 123 -11.34 2.92 4.71
N ILE A 124 -11.66 2.13 3.69
CA ILE A 124 -11.26 2.38 2.30
C ILE A 124 -11.90 3.65 1.78
N GLY A 125 -13.18 3.89 2.08
CA GLY A 125 -13.86 5.11 1.68
C GLY A 125 -13.16 6.35 2.26
N LEU A 126 -12.74 6.28 3.53
CA LEU A 126 -11.97 7.35 4.16
C LEU A 126 -10.60 7.51 3.50
N MET A 127 -9.86 6.42 3.25
CA MET A 127 -8.58 6.45 2.53
C MET A 127 -8.73 7.04 1.12
N HIS A 128 -9.71 6.56 0.35
CA HIS A 128 -10.02 7.02 -1.00
C HIS A 128 -10.23 8.54 -1.03
N ARG A 129 -11.21 9.03 -0.25
CA ARG A 129 -11.53 10.46 -0.19
C ARG A 129 -10.34 11.28 0.30
N THR A 130 -9.52 10.73 1.19
CA THR A 130 -8.30 11.37 1.68
C THR A 130 -7.26 11.56 0.57
N MET A 131 -7.08 10.55 -0.28
CA MET A 131 -6.08 10.56 -1.36
C MET A 131 -6.55 11.35 -2.58
N THR A 132 -7.83 11.29 -2.93
CA THR A 132 -8.36 11.93 -4.16
C THR A 132 -8.84 13.36 -3.95
N SER A 133 -9.07 13.79 -2.71
CA SER A 133 -9.49 15.17 -2.45
C SER A 133 -8.32 16.15 -2.54
N HIS A 134 -8.47 17.14 -3.42
CA HIS A 134 -7.60 18.31 -3.53
C HIS A 134 -7.87 19.35 -2.44
N LEU A 135 -8.96 19.21 -1.67
CA LEU A 135 -9.34 20.12 -0.59
C LEU A 135 -8.68 19.79 0.76
N ILE A 136 -8.11 18.58 0.88
CA ILE A 136 -7.46 18.12 2.12
C ILE A 136 -6.00 18.56 2.09
N SER A 137 -5.57 19.27 3.14
CA SER A 137 -4.16 19.67 3.30
C SER A 137 -3.24 18.45 3.45
N GLU A 138 -2.00 18.54 2.96
CA GLU A 138 -1.00 17.47 3.08
C GLU A 138 -0.78 16.96 4.52
N PRO A 139 -0.71 17.83 5.56
CA PRO A 139 -0.65 17.35 6.94
C PRO A 139 -1.85 16.48 7.35
N THR A 140 -3.08 16.89 7.00
CA THR A 140 -4.29 16.11 7.28
C THR A 140 -4.31 14.80 6.50
N ARG A 141 -3.90 14.83 5.23
CA ARG A 141 -3.80 13.66 4.36
C ARG A 141 -2.87 12.60 4.98
N ARG A 142 -1.63 12.99 5.33
CA ARG A 142 -0.67 12.11 6.01
C ARG A 142 -1.19 11.55 7.32
N GLN A 143 -1.86 12.39 8.13
CA GLN A 143 -2.43 11.95 9.40
C GLN A 143 -3.52 10.88 9.21
N ARG A 144 -4.44 11.08 8.26
CA ARG A 144 -5.49 10.11 7.96
C ARG A 144 -4.95 8.80 7.40
N ILE A 145 -3.95 8.85 6.51
CA ILE A 145 -3.25 7.64 6.03
C ILE A 145 -2.67 6.88 7.22
N ARG A 146 -1.93 7.57 8.10
CA ARG A 146 -1.33 6.95 9.30
C ARG A 146 -2.38 6.31 10.22
N ILE A 147 -3.52 6.96 10.42
CA ILE A 147 -4.63 6.41 11.20
C ILE A 147 -5.15 5.12 10.57
N CYS A 148 -5.39 5.13 9.26
CA CYS A 148 -5.88 3.96 8.54
C CYS A 148 -4.87 2.81 8.59
N THR A 149 -3.58 3.07 8.35
CA THR A 149 -2.52 2.05 8.44
C THR A 149 -2.45 1.43 9.83
N ARG A 150 -2.47 2.24 10.90
CA ARG A 150 -2.47 1.70 12.27
C ARG A 150 -3.70 0.86 12.59
N ALA A 151 -4.88 1.25 12.09
CA ALA A 151 -6.10 0.47 12.25
C ALA A 151 -6.00 -0.90 11.55
N ILE A 152 -5.37 -0.93 10.38
CA ILE A 152 -5.11 -2.14 9.60
C ILE A 152 -4.08 -3.04 10.29
N ASP A 153 -3.02 -2.46 10.85
CA ASP A 153 -2.00 -3.21 11.61
C ASP A 153 -2.62 -3.88 12.84
N ALA A 154 -3.54 -3.17 13.52
CA ALA A 154 -4.25 -3.70 14.67
C ALA A 154 -5.27 -4.80 14.29
N VAL A 155 -5.90 -4.67 13.11
CA VAL A 155 -6.87 -5.65 12.60
C VAL A 155 -6.60 -5.97 11.12
N PRO A 156 -5.67 -6.90 10.83
CA PRO A 156 -5.31 -7.27 9.46
C PRO A 156 -6.50 -7.69 8.58
N ALA A 157 -7.54 -8.27 9.20
CA ALA A 157 -8.78 -8.67 8.52
C ALA A 157 -9.57 -7.50 7.90
N LEU A 158 -9.21 -6.24 8.20
CA LEU A 158 -9.78 -5.07 7.54
C LEU A 158 -9.32 -4.91 6.11
N VAL A 159 -8.20 -5.52 5.72
CA VAL A 159 -7.70 -5.52 4.35
C VAL A 159 -7.93 -6.89 3.73
N SER A 160 -8.50 -6.87 2.53
CA SER A 160 -8.69 -8.06 1.70
C SER A 160 -8.25 -7.73 0.28
N TRP A 161 -7.91 -8.74 -0.50
CA TRP A 161 -7.53 -8.54 -1.90
C TRP A 161 -8.62 -7.83 -2.71
N LEU A 162 -9.91 -7.99 -2.37
CA LEU A 162 -11.03 -7.29 -3.03
C LEU A 162 -10.90 -5.76 -2.89
N ILE A 163 -10.39 -5.35 -1.73
CA ILE A 163 -10.19 -3.95 -1.36
C ILE A 163 -9.00 -3.40 -2.14
N LEU A 164 -7.87 -4.10 -2.08
CA LEU A 164 -6.67 -3.72 -2.81
C LEU A 164 -6.91 -3.70 -4.32
N ARG A 165 -7.74 -4.61 -4.85
CA ARG A 165 -8.16 -4.62 -6.25
C ARG A 165 -8.94 -3.37 -6.63
N ARG A 166 -9.86 -2.88 -5.79
CA ARG A 166 -10.58 -1.61 -6.02
C ARG A 166 -9.64 -0.42 -5.97
N VAL A 167 -8.74 -0.40 -4.97
CA VAL A 167 -7.69 0.62 -4.83
C VAL A 167 -6.85 0.69 -6.10
N PHE A 168 -6.40 -0.45 -6.59
CA PHE A 168 -5.61 -0.55 -7.81
C PHE A 168 -6.39 -0.06 -9.04
N GLY A 169 -7.71 -0.28 -9.05
CA GLY A 169 -8.66 0.19 -10.05
C GLY A 169 -8.70 1.71 -10.20
N GLU A 170 -8.95 2.38 -9.09
CA GLU A 170 -9.54 3.73 -9.05
C GLU A 170 -8.57 4.82 -8.56
N TRP A 171 -7.44 4.46 -7.93
CA TRP A 171 -6.66 5.43 -7.14
C TRP A 171 -5.33 5.81 -7.80
N GLU A 172 -5.38 6.54 -8.92
CA GLU A 172 -4.17 6.98 -9.62
C GLU A 172 -3.19 7.77 -8.73
N GLY A 173 -3.67 8.71 -7.91
CA GLY A 173 -2.80 9.51 -7.04
C GLY A 173 -2.11 8.74 -5.91
N LEU A 174 -2.65 7.59 -5.50
CA LEU A 174 -1.99 6.72 -4.51
C LEU A 174 -0.79 6.00 -5.13
N LEU A 175 -0.86 5.69 -6.43
CA LEU A 175 0.22 5.03 -7.16
C LEU A 175 1.43 5.93 -7.39
N GLU A 176 1.34 7.22 -7.09
CA GLU A 176 2.44 8.19 -7.22
C GLU A 176 3.16 8.45 -5.88
N SER A 177 2.61 7.98 -4.76
CA SER A 177 3.11 8.27 -3.42
C SER A 177 3.91 7.10 -2.85
N VAL A 178 5.22 7.32 -2.67
CA VAL A 178 6.12 6.35 -2.00
C VAL A 178 5.63 5.99 -0.60
N ASP A 179 5.15 6.98 0.16
CA ASP A 179 4.62 6.75 1.52
C ASP A 179 3.39 5.82 1.49
N SER A 180 2.59 5.88 0.42
CA SER A 180 1.47 4.96 0.22
C SER A 180 1.94 3.56 -0.18
N GLY A 181 2.98 3.46 -1.02
CA GLY A 181 3.62 2.20 -1.35
C GLY A 181 4.17 1.49 -0.12
N ASP A 182 4.85 2.21 0.77
CA ASP A 182 5.38 1.69 2.04
C ASP A 182 4.26 1.13 2.93
N ALA A 183 3.19 1.91 3.12
CA ALA A 183 2.02 1.45 3.86
C ALA A 183 1.42 0.18 3.22
N ILE A 184 1.28 0.11 1.90
CA ILE A 184 0.72 -1.06 1.20
C ILE A 184 1.64 -2.28 1.29
N LEU A 185 2.95 -2.08 1.21
CA LEU A 185 3.92 -3.16 1.38
C LEU A 185 3.80 -3.76 2.78
N HIS A 186 3.70 -2.91 3.80
CA HIS A 186 3.44 -3.35 5.17
C HIS A 186 2.10 -4.08 5.31
N MET A 187 1.04 -3.61 4.63
CA MET A 187 -0.26 -4.28 4.56
C MET A 187 -0.26 -5.62 3.79
N GLY A 188 0.80 -5.91 3.04
CA GLY A 188 0.94 -7.13 2.24
C GLY A 188 1.94 -8.14 2.80
N GLY A 189 2.56 -7.86 3.95
CA GLY A 189 3.62 -8.70 4.53
C GLY A 189 3.15 -10.03 5.08
N ASP A 190 4.07 -10.81 5.66
CA ASP A 190 3.82 -12.16 6.19
C ASP A 190 2.79 -12.23 7.33
N ARG A 191 2.36 -11.07 7.85
CA ARG A 191 1.33 -10.98 8.89
C ARG A 191 -0.08 -11.27 8.36
N TYR A 192 -0.27 -11.29 7.04
CA TYR A 192 -1.58 -11.51 6.42
C TYR A 192 -1.72 -12.95 5.98
N SER A 193 -2.76 -13.62 6.46
CA SER A 193 -3.02 -15.03 6.17
C SER A 193 -3.53 -15.30 4.75
N ASP A 194 -3.86 -14.25 3.98
CA ASP A 194 -4.42 -14.39 2.62
C ASP A 194 -3.35 -14.10 1.55
N PRO A 195 -2.86 -15.13 0.83
CA PRO A 195 -1.87 -14.97 -0.24
C PRO A 195 -2.31 -14.00 -1.34
N ARG A 196 -3.62 -13.86 -1.57
CA ARG A 196 -4.17 -12.94 -2.58
C ARG A 196 -3.96 -11.49 -2.17
N THR A 197 -4.14 -11.18 -0.89
CA THR A 197 -3.94 -9.84 -0.36
C THR A 197 -2.47 -9.45 -0.46
N ALA A 198 -1.56 -10.32 -0.05
CA ALA A 198 -0.12 -10.13 -0.21
C ALA A 198 0.27 -9.93 -1.69
N PHE A 199 -0.28 -10.75 -2.59
CA PHE A 199 -0.05 -10.63 -4.03
C PHE A 199 -0.54 -9.30 -4.60
N CYS A 200 -1.77 -8.88 -4.29
CA CYS A 200 -2.30 -7.58 -4.73
C CYS A 200 -1.47 -6.41 -4.18
N ALA A 201 -1.05 -6.47 -2.91
CA ALA A 201 -0.19 -5.45 -2.33
C ALA A 201 1.14 -5.35 -3.09
N ARG A 202 1.79 -6.48 -3.39
CA ARG A 202 3.03 -6.51 -4.18
C ARG A 202 2.86 -5.93 -5.58
N CYS A 203 1.74 -6.24 -6.24
CA CYS A 203 1.39 -5.67 -7.55
C CYS A 203 1.26 -4.14 -7.48
N ILE A 204 0.55 -3.62 -6.48
CA ILE A 204 0.39 -2.17 -6.29
C ILE A 204 1.75 -1.51 -6.01
N VAL A 205 2.56 -2.09 -5.12
CA VAL A 205 3.88 -1.54 -4.77
C VAL A 205 4.82 -1.54 -5.98
N ALA A 206 4.79 -2.58 -6.81
CA ALA A 206 5.56 -2.59 -8.06
C ALA A 206 5.20 -1.42 -8.98
N VAL A 207 3.90 -1.08 -9.07
CA VAL A 207 3.44 0.10 -9.82
C VAL A 207 3.85 1.41 -9.16
N VAL A 208 3.79 1.51 -7.82
CA VAL A 208 4.27 2.70 -7.09
C VAL A 208 5.76 2.94 -7.35
N ILE A 209 6.57 1.88 -7.31
CA ILE A 209 8.00 1.96 -7.62
C ILE A 209 8.21 2.43 -9.06
N ALA A 210 7.45 1.89 -10.01
CA ALA A 210 7.53 2.23 -11.43
C ALA A 210 7.17 3.70 -11.73
N ARG A 211 6.11 4.22 -11.09
CA ARG A 211 5.64 5.59 -11.28
C ARG A 211 6.40 6.64 -10.47
N GLY A 212 7.27 6.23 -9.55
CA GLY A 212 8.05 7.16 -8.73
C GLY A 212 8.90 8.09 -9.59
N GLN A 213 8.53 9.38 -9.65
CA GLN A 213 9.26 10.40 -10.44
C GLN A 213 10.54 10.88 -9.77
N VAL A 214 10.65 10.74 -8.45
CA VAL A 214 11.80 11.21 -7.65
C VAL A 214 12.48 10.02 -6.99
N TYR A 215 13.62 9.62 -7.55
CA TYR A 215 14.49 8.55 -7.04
C TYR A 215 15.28 8.98 -5.80
N GLY A 216 14.59 9.43 -4.76
CA GLY A 216 15.20 9.83 -3.48
C GLY A 216 15.31 8.66 -2.49
N ASP A 217 15.91 8.92 -1.32
CA ASP A 217 16.16 7.90 -0.28
C ASP A 217 14.92 7.09 0.12
N ARG A 218 13.75 7.74 0.16
CA ARG A 218 12.49 7.06 0.48
C ARG A 218 12.08 6.06 -0.59
N TRP A 219 12.21 6.44 -1.86
CA TRP A 219 11.93 5.53 -2.99
C TRP A 219 12.91 4.36 -2.96
N SER A 220 14.20 4.64 -2.80
CA SER A 220 15.23 3.59 -2.71
C SER A 220 15.00 2.66 -1.52
N GLY A 221 14.56 3.19 -0.37
CA GLY A 221 14.16 2.41 0.80
C GLY A 221 13.01 1.46 0.50
N LEU A 222 11.91 1.98 -0.08
CA LEU A 222 10.75 1.18 -0.50
C LEU A 222 11.16 0.10 -1.52
N THR A 223 11.89 0.47 -2.56
CA THR A 223 12.33 -0.46 -3.61
C THR A 223 13.26 -1.53 -3.04
N SER A 224 14.19 -1.16 -2.15
CA SER A 224 15.05 -2.13 -1.48
C SER A 224 14.23 -3.11 -0.64
N GLN A 225 13.27 -2.62 0.14
CA GLN A 225 12.42 -3.47 0.99
C GLN A 225 11.54 -4.38 0.13
N PHE A 226 10.97 -3.86 -0.94
CA PHE A 226 10.14 -4.62 -1.87
C PHE A 226 10.92 -5.75 -2.54
N LEU A 227 12.08 -5.44 -3.13
CA LEU A 227 12.90 -6.42 -3.84
C LEU A 227 13.55 -7.46 -2.90
N THR A 228 13.70 -7.15 -1.61
CA THR A 228 14.20 -8.10 -0.59
C THR A 228 13.11 -8.84 0.17
N SER A 229 11.83 -8.46 0.00
CA SER A 229 10.70 -9.04 0.73
C SER A 229 10.47 -10.52 0.44
N ASP A 230 10.96 -11.03 -0.71
CA ASP A 230 10.84 -12.42 -1.11
C ASP A 230 12.19 -12.89 -1.68
N MET A 231 13.19 -13.04 -0.81
CA MET A 231 14.54 -13.43 -1.21
C MET A 231 14.59 -14.78 -1.96
N GLU A 232 13.61 -15.66 -1.76
CA GLU A 232 13.49 -16.90 -2.54
C GLU A 232 13.31 -16.65 -4.05
N VAL A 233 12.82 -15.47 -4.44
CA VAL A 233 12.61 -15.09 -5.85
C VAL A 233 13.90 -14.63 -6.53
N TRP A 234 14.89 -14.18 -5.75
CA TRP A 234 16.20 -13.74 -6.23
C TRP A 234 17.27 -14.75 -5.82
N ASP A 235 17.32 -15.88 -6.51
CA ASP A 235 18.40 -16.83 -6.29
C ASP A 235 19.75 -16.18 -6.69
N GLY A 236 20.64 -16.01 -5.72
CA GLY A 236 22.02 -15.56 -5.94
C GLY A 236 22.31 -14.05 -5.99
N ILE A 237 21.32 -13.15 -5.92
CA ILE A 237 21.62 -11.70 -5.90
C ILE A 237 21.90 -11.21 -4.47
N SER A 238 23.13 -10.73 -4.24
CA SER A 238 23.52 -10.17 -2.95
C SER A 238 22.81 -8.82 -2.68
N ARG A 239 22.56 -8.51 -1.41
CA ARG A 239 22.00 -7.21 -1.00
C ARG A 239 22.86 -6.03 -1.48
N SER A 240 24.18 -6.18 -1.48
CA SER A 240 25.11 -5.17 -2.02
C SER A 240 24.91 -4.93 -3.51
N THR A 241 24.69 -6.00 -4.29
CA THR A 241 24.39 -5.90 -5.72
C THR A 241 23.08 -5.14 -5.94
N LEU A 242 22.06 -5.45 -5.15
CA LEU A 242 20.78 -4.74 -5.18
C LEU A 242 20.95 -3.24 -4.87
N CYS A 243 21.75 -2.88 -3.86
CA CYS A 243 22.06 -1.48 -3.57
C CYS A 243 22.75 -0.77 -4.76
N GLY A 244 23.62 -1.47 -5.49
CA GLY A 244 24.23 -0.95 -6.72
C GLY A 244 23.19 -0.65 -7.81
N TYR A 245 22.15 -1.47 -7.92
CA TYR A 245 21.05 -1.25 -8.85
C TYR A 245 20.21 -0.02 -8.48
N LEU A 246 19.99 0.22 -7.19
CA LEU A 246 19.21 1.39 -6.71
C LEU A 246 19.88 2.72 -7.03
N GLY A 247 21.21 2.75 -7.25
CA GLY A 247 21.92 3.93 -7.74
C GLY A 247 21.58 4.31 -9.19
N HIS A 248 20.95 3.41 -9.95
CA HIS A 248 20.61 3.59 -11.35
C HIS A 248 19.12 3.32 -11.58
N GLY A 249 18.29 4.38 -11.64
CA GLY A 249 16.82 4.29 -11.72
C GLY A 249 16.32 3.24 -12.71
N TYR A 250 16.78 3.26 -13.98
CA TYR A 250 16.37 2.27 -15.00
C TYR A 250 16.75 0.83 -14.67
N THR A 251 17.90 0.61 -14.01
CA THR A 251 18.32 -0.74 -13.58
C THR A 251 17.42 -1.26 -12.47
N ALA A 252 17.09 -0.41 -11.50
CA ALA A 252 16.16 -0.76 -10.43
C ALA A 252 14.72 -0.99 -10.95
N LEU A 253 14.27 -0.23 -11.95
CA LEU A 253 12.98 -0.46 -12.59
C LEU A 253 12.92 -1.78 -13.36
N LEU A 254 13.99 -2.14 -14.09
CA LEU A 254 14.06 -3.44 -14.75
C LEU A 254 14.11 -4.60 -13.73
N ALA A 255 14.82 -4.41 -12.61
CA ALA A 255 14.79 -5.36 -11.49
C ALA A 255 13.37 -5.52 -10.91
N ASN A 256 12.63 -4.41 -10.75
CA ASN A 256 11.23 -4.39 -10.34
C ASN A 256 10.34 -5.20 -11.31
N LEU A 257 10.51 -5.01 -12.63
CA LEU A 257 9.80 -5.79 -13.65
C LEU A 257 10.09 -7.29 -13.56
N ILE A 258 11.36 -7.67 -13.43
CA ILE A 258 11.77 -9.08 -13.31
C ILE A 258 11.15 -9.70 -12.06
N PHE A 259 11.27 -9.01 -10.92
CA PHE A 259 10.74 -9.47 -9.65
C PHE A 259 9.23 -9.66 -9.68
N ILE A 260 8.47 -8.67 -10.15
CA ILE A 260 7.01 -8.76 -10.18
C ILE A 260 6.54 -9.84 -11.16
N THR A 261 7.24 -10.03 -12.29
CA THR A 261 6.94 -11.10 -13.24
C THR A 261 7.10 -12.48 -12.61
N ARG A 262 8.22 -12.72 -11.90
CA ARG A 262 8.43 -13.98 -11.17
C ARG A 262 7.40 -14.17 -10.05
N THR A 263 7.03 -13.09 -9.37
CA THR A 263 5.97 -13.11 -8.34
C THR A 263 4.62 -13.52 -8.93
N ILE A 264 4.24 -13.00 -10.10
CA ILE A 264 3.03 -13.37 -10.85
C ILE A 264 3.06 -14.87 -11.19
N LEU A 265 4.14 -15.36 -11.79
CA LEU A 265 4.28 -16.79 -12.13
C LEU A 265 4.13 -17.69 -10.90
N ARG A 266 4.84 -17.37 -9.81
CA ARG A 266 4.81 -18.14 -8.56
C ARG A 266 3.42 -18.14 -7.92
N PHE A 267 2.71 -17.02 -8.00
CA PHE A 267 1.34 -16.95 -7.48
C PHE A 267 0.42 -17.88 -8.27
N TYR A 268 0.45 -17.82 -9.60
CA TYR A 268 -0.42 -18.66 -10.44
C TYR A 268 -0.05 -20.14 -10.46
N SER A 269 1.23 -20.49 -10.26
CA SER A 269 1.63 -21.89 -10.14
C SER A 269 1.06 -22.56 -8.88
N LYS A 270 0.86 -21.78 -7.81
CA LYS A 270 0.24 -22.24 -6.55
C LYS A 270 -1.29 -22.05 -6.52
N HIS A 271 -1.81 -21.14 -7.32
CA HIS A 271 -3.22 -20.76 -7.33
C HIS A 271 -3.79 -20.74 -8.74
N SER A 272 -4.56 -21.78 -9.10
CA SER A 272 -5.16 -21.94 -10.43
C SER A 272 -6.29 -20.96 -10.77
N GLN A 273 -6.64 -20.04 -9.86
CA GLN A 273 -7.76 -19.13 -10.05
C GLN A 273 -7.34 -17.84 -10.77
N ASN A 274 -7.89 -17.61 -11.96
CA ASN A 274 -7.68 -16.41 -12.78
C ASN A 274 -8.29 -15.11 -12.21
N VAL A 275 -8.73 -15.11 -10.95
CA VAL A 275 -9.49 -14.00 -10.34
C VAL A 275 -8.69 -12.69 -10.26
N LEU A 276 -7.35 -12.77 -10.29
CA LEU A 276 -6.43 -11.62 -10.19
C LEU A 276 -5.67 -11.33 -11.49
N PHE A 277 -6.15 -11.87 -12.60
CA PHE A 277 -5.45 -11.74 -13.89
C PHE A 277 -5.46 -10.29 -14.39
N ASP A 278 -6.56 -9.58 -14.14
CA ASP A 278 -6.68 -8.14 -14.40
C ASP A 278 -5.65 -7.32 -13.59
N VAL A 279 -5.43 -7.68 -12.32
CA VAL A 279 -4.41 -7.05 -11.46
C VAL A 279 -3.01 -7.28 -12.04
N SER A 280 -2.69 -8.52 -12.40
CA SER A 280 -1.39 -8.89 -12.96
C SER A 280 -1.12 -8.20 -14.29
N SER A 281 -2.09 -8.24 -15.20
CA SER A 281 -2.03 -7.62 -16.52
C SER A 281 -1.85 -6.12 -16.44
N ARG A 282 -2.66 -5.45 -15.60
CA ARG A 282 -2.50 -4.01 -15.34
C ARG A 282 -1.15 -3.70 -14.73
N THR A 283 -0.68 -4.47 -13.75
CA THR A 283 0.64 -4.28 -13.12
C THR A 283 1.76 -4.30 -14.16
N LEU A 284 1.82 -5.34 -14.99
CA LEU A 284 2.84 -5.43 -16.04
C LEU A 284 2.76 -4.25 -17.01
N ARG A 285 1.55 -3.87 -17.44
CA ARG A 285 1.36 -2.72 -18.34
C ARG A 285 1.89 -1.41 -17.73
N GLU A 286 1.55 -1.14 -16.47
CA GLU A 286 2.00 0.08 -15.78
C GLU A 286 3.50 0.08 -15.50
N VAL A 287 4.09 -1.08 -15.18
CA VAL A 287 5.55 -1.17 -14.97
C VAL A 287 6.28 -0.99 -16.30
N LEU A 288 5.85 -1.68 -17.35
CA LEU A 288 6.47 -1.62 -18.68
C LEU A 288 6.40 -0.24 -19.33
N SER A 289 5.33 0.54 -19.09
CA SER A 289 5.19 1.88 -19.69
C SER A 289 6.23 2.89 -19.18
N THR A 290 6.91 2.59 -18.07
CA THR A 290 7.90 3.48 -17.43
C THR A 290 9.35 3.09 -17.70
N ILE A 291 9.59 1.92 -18.30
CA ILE A 291 10.93 1.33 -18.40
C ILE A 291 11.48 1.47 -19.81
N ASP A 292 12.68 2.06 -19.93
CA ASP A 292 13.54 1.85 -21.09
C ASP A 292 14.60 0.80 -20.75
N VAL A 293 14.37 -0.43 -21.21
CA VAL A 293 15.25 -1.58 -20.93
C VAL A 293 16.66 -1.40 -21.49
N ARG A 294 16.85 -0.55 -22.51
CA ARG A 294 18.15 -0.29 -23.13
C ARG A 294 19.06 0.53 -22.22
N LEU A 295 18.48 1.32 -21.31
CA LEU A 295 19.20 2.16 -20.35
C LEU A 295 19.55 1.42 -19.05
N ALA A 296 19.04 0.21 -18.85
CA ALA A 296 19.42 -0.63 -17.71
C ALA A 296 20.86 -1.13 -17.85
N SER A 297 21.48 -1.48 -16.73
CA SER A 297 22.82 -2.08 -16.75
C SER A 297 22.85 -3.38 -17.56
N PRO A 298 23.98 -3.71 -18.21
CA PRO A 298 24.10 -4.96 -18.98
C PRO A 298 23.79 -6.20 -18.14
N GLU A 299 24.15 -6.21 -16.86
CA GLU A 299 23.84 -7.31 -15.94
C GLU A 299 22.33 -7.55 -15.81
N MET A 300 21.56 -6.48 -15.62
CA MET A 300 20.11 -6.59 -15.49
C MET A 300 19.42 -6.93 -16.83
N GLN A 301 19.96 -6.47 -17.95
CA GLN A 301 19.50 -6.88 -19.29
C GLN A 301 19.68 -8.40 -19.50
N ARG A 302 20.78 -8.98 -19.02
CA ARG A 302 20.98 -10.45 -19.07
C ARG A 302 19.97 -11.19 -18.21
N GLU A 303 19.71 -10.72 -16.99
CA GLU A 303 18.70 -11.31 -16.11
C GLU A 303 17.29 -11.24 -16.73
N TYR A 304 16.98 -10.13 -17.41
CA TYR A 304 15.74 -9.99 -18.17
C TYR A 304 15.64 -11.00 -19.33
N CYS A 305 16.71 -11.18 -20.12
CA CYS A 305 16.76 -12.19 -21.17
C CYS A 305 16.67 -13.62 -20.63
N ARG A 306 17.23 -13.89 -19.44
CA ARG A 306 17.06 -15.19 -18.75
C ARG A 306 15.59 -15.43 -18.39
N LEU A 307 14.94 -14.45 -17.75
CA LEU A 307 13.52 -14.52 -17.43
C LEU A 307 12.66 -14.75 -18.69
N TRP A 308 12.98 -14.08 -19.80
CA TRP A 308 12.31 -14.30 -21.08
C TRP A 308 12.43 -15.76 -21.53
N ASN A 309 13.65 -16.32 -21.52
CA ASN A 309 13.87 -17.72 -21.90
C ASN A 309 13.13 -18.71 -20.98
N ASP A 310 13.14 -18.47 -19.67
CA ASP A 310 12.40 -19.28 -18.70
C ASP A 310 10.90 -19.26 -19.02
N LEU A 311 10.34 -18.08 -19.34
CA LEU A 311 8.94 -17.93 -19.74
C LEU A 311 8.62 -18.66 -21.06
N VAL A 312 9.49 -18.58 -22.07
CA VAL A 312 9.33 -19.31 -23.34
C VAL A 312 9.29 -20.81 -23.10
N GLN A 313 10.19 -21.33 -22.26
CA GLN A 313 10.21 -22.74 -21.90
C GLN A 313 8.94 -23.13 -21.15
N MET A 314 8.50 -22.35 -20.15
CA MET A 314 7.25 -22.59 -19.43
C MET A 314 6.00 -22.54 -20.32
N ALA A 315 6.00 -21.69 -21.35
CA ALA A 315 4.92 -21.60 -22.33
C ALA A 315 4.87 -22.83 -23.26
N GLN A 316 6.01 -23.48 -23.49
CA GLN A 316 6.14 -24.70 -24.30
C GLN A 316 5.95 -25.98 -23.48
N ASP A 317 6.23 -25.91 -22.17
CA ASP A 317 6.13 -27.03 -21.26
C ASP A 317 4.66 -27.38 -20.96
N GLY A 318 4.12 -28.34 -21.71
CA GLY A 318 2.74 -28.81 -21.57
C GLY A 318 2.44 -29.59 -20.29
N THR A 319 3.36 -29.64 -19.31
CA THR A 319 3.20 -30.43 -18.08
C THR A 319 2.16 -29.89 -17.12
N SER A 320 1.85 -28.59 -17.15
CA SER A 320 0.83 -27.98 -16.27
C SER A 320 -0.24 -27.27 -17.08
N SER A 321 -1.51 -27.40 -16.66
CA SER A 321 -2.65 -26.87 -17.44
C SER A 321 -2.77 -25.34 -17.43
N HIS A 322 -2.11 -24.65 -16.48
CA HIS A 322 -2.30 -23.21 -16.27
C HIS A 322 -1.02 -22.38 -16.48
N THR A 323 0.15 -22.91 -16.16
CA THR A 323 1.42 -22.17 -16.29
C THR A 323 1.69 -21.74 -17.73
N PRO A 324 1.45 -22.56 -18.78
CA PRO A 324 1.69 -22.15 -20.15
C PRO A 324 0.84 -20.96 -20.58
N THR A 325 -0.43 -20.92 -20.15
CA THR A 325 -1.33 -19.80 -20.45
C THR A 325 -0.87 -18.51 -19.79
N ILE A 326 -0.46 -18.57 -18.52
CA ILE A 326 0.05 -17.39 -17.80
C ILE A 326 1.40 -16.93 -18.37
N ALA A 327 2.32 -17.86 -18.65
CA ALA A 327 3.60 -17.54 -19.27
C ALA A 327 3.42 -16.90 -20.65
N THR A 328 2.51 -17.42 -21.47
CA THR A 328 2.16 -16.87 -22.79
C THR A 328 1.62 -15.44 -22.68
N GLU A 329 0.72 -15.16 -21.72
CA GLU A 329 0.24 -13.80 -21.50
C GLU A 329 1.37 -12.86 -21.07
N ILE A 330 2.23 -13.29 -20.15
CA ILE A 330 3.36 -12.48 -19.68
C ILE A 330 4.30 -12.17 -20.85
N LEU A 331 4.66 -13.18 -21.65
CA LEU A 331 5.49 -13.01 -22.85
C LEU A 331 4.87 -12.00 -23.82
N ARG A 332 3.56 -12.07 -24.04
CA ARG A 332 2.84 -11.11 -24.87
C ARG A 332 3.02 -9.68 -24.38
N ARG A 333 2.95 -9.44 -23.07
CA ARG A 333 3.18 -8.10 -22.48
C ARG A 333 4.64 -7.67 -22.58
N LEU A 334 5.57 -8.58 -22.32
CA LEU A 334 7.01 -8.32 -22.33
C LEU A 334 7.59 -8.11 -23.74
N ARG A 335 6.92 -8.63 -24.79
CA ARG A 335 7.39 -8.66 -26.19
C ARG A 335 7.92 -7.32 -26.68
N LYS A 336 7.18 -6.22 -26.45
CA LYS A 336 7.58 -4.88 -26.90
C LYS A 336 8.93 -4.45 -26.32
N SER A 337 9.11 -4.64 -25.01
CA SER A 337 10.37 -4.33 -24.35
C SER A 337 11.50 -5.28 -24.77
N TYR A 338 11.21 -6.55 -24.99
CA TYR A 338 12.19 -7.50 -25.52
C TYR A 338 12.69 -7.10 -26.92
N VAL A 339 11.78 -6.73 -27.83
CA VAL A 339 12.14 -6.23 -29.17
C VAL A 339 12.98 -4.96 -29.07
N ALA A 340 12.59 -4.01 -28.22
CA ALA A 340 13.35 -2.78 -28.00
C ALA A 340 14.78 -3.05 -27.50
N LEU A 341 14.97 -4.06 -26.65
CA LEU A 341 16.31 -4.46 -26.17
C LEU A 341 17.19 -5.04 -27.30
N HIS A 342 16.59 -5.55 -28.38
CA HIS A 342 17.31 -6.26 -29.45
C HIS A 342 17.20 -5.57 -30.82
N GLU A 343 16.71 -4.34 -30.88
CA GLU A 343 16.54 -3.56 -32.11
C GLU A 343 17.85 -3.42 -32.92
N SER A 344 19.01 -3.42 -32.25
CA SER A 344 20.33 -3.35 -32.91
C SER A 344 20.89 -4.69 -33.38
N THR A 345 20.23 -5.80 -33.04
CA THR A 345 20.61 -7.14 -33.48
C THR A 345 19.72 -7.47 -34.67
N ASP A 346 20.24 -8.09 -35.74
CA ASP A 346 19.50 -8.48 -36.95
C ASP A 346 18.41 -9.56 -36.70
N THR A 347 17.70 -9.50 -35.58
CA THR A 347 16.54 -10.33 -35.25
C THR A 347 15.31 -9.84 -36.01
N SER A 348 15.33 -10.03 -37.34
CA SER A 348 14.18 -9.78 -38.23
C SER A 348 12.95 -10.66 -37.92
N LEU A 349 13.09 -11.65 -37.02
CA LEU A 349 12.07 -12.64 -36.68
C LEU A 349 10.85 -12.09 -35.91
N PHE A 350 10.90 -10.87 -35.38
CA PHE A 350 9.82 -10.33 -34.53
C PHE A 350 8.79 -9.42 -35.25
N TYR A 351 9.03 -9.09 -36.52
CA TYR A 351 8.33 -7.99 -37.21
C TYR A 351 6.95 -8.34 -37.81
N THR A 352 6.46 -9.57 -37.69
CA THR A 352 5.29 -10.02 -38.50
C THR A 352 3.90 -9.82 -37.88
N SER A 353 3.77 -9.32 -36.65
CA SER A 353 2.47 -8.78 -36.21
C SER A 353 2.69 -7.69 -35.16
N PRO A 354 2.39 -6.43 -35.48
CA PRO A 354 2.50 -5.29 -34.59
C PRO A 354 1.28 -5.08 -33.67
N ASP A 355 0.20 -5.86 -33.84
CA ASP A 355 -1.04 -5.60 -33.12
C ASP A 355 -1.14 -6.39 -31.80
N ASP A 356 -1.31 -5.67 -30.69
CA ASP A 356 -1.46 -6.26 -29.34
C ASP A 356 -2.81 -6.97 -29.18
N ASP A 357 -3.76 -6.70 -30.08
CA ASP A 357 -5.14 -7.21 -30.08
C ASP A 357 -5.37 -8.38 -31.05
N ASP A 358 -4.35 -8.79 -31.81
CA ASP A 358 -4.45 -10.00 -32.64
C ASP A 358 -4.65 -11.22 -31.73
N LEU A 359 -5.78 -11.93 -31.90
CA LEU A 359 -6.08 -13.19 -31.21
C LEU A 359 -5.15 -14.36 -31.62
N PHE A 360 -4.20 -14.10 -32.52
CA PHE A 360 -3.33 -15.08 -33.15
C PHE A 360 -2.13 -15.65 -32.32
N PRO A 361 -1.70 -15.13 -31.14
CA PRO A 361 -0.55 -15.68 -30.42
C PRO A 361 -0.91 -16.58 -29.23
N LEU A 362 -2.05 -17.29 -29.26
CA LEU A 362 -2.33 -18.36 -28.27
C LEU A 362 -1.48 -19.62 -28.50
N LEU A 363 -0.73 -19.69 -29.60
CA LEU A 363 0.23 -20.74 -29.86
C LEU A 363 1.58 -20.38 -29.19
N GLY A 364 1.76 -20.87 -27.96
CA GLY A 364 3.00 -20.83 -27.18
C GLY A 364 4.32 -21.13 -27.91
N PRO A 365 4.39 -21.99 -28.97
CA PRO A 365 5.67 -22.24 -29.67
C PRO A 365 6.22 -21.10 -30.54
N SER A 366 5.60 -19.91 -30.56
CA SER A 366 5.98 -18.81 -31.47
C SER A 366 7.02 -17.83 -30.91
N TYR A 367 7.28 -17.83 -29.59
CA TYR A 367 8.27 -16.94 -29.01
C TYR A 367 9.68 -17.52 -29.12
N PRO A 368 10.67 -16.79 -29.68
CA PRO A 368 12.03 -17.31 -29.82
C PRO A 368 12.80 -17.15 -28.52
N LEU A 369 13.74 -18.06 -28.29
CA LEU A 369 14.73 -17.92 -27.22
C LEU A 369 15.72 -16.79 -27.56
N CYS A 370 16.08 -15.99 -26.57
CA CYS A 370 17.28 -15.16 -26.63
C CYS A 370 18.48 -16.09 -26.72
N ASN A 371 19.27 -15.94 -27.78
CA ASN A 371 20.51 -16.70 -28.07
C ASN A 371 21.75 -15.78 -28.17
N ILE A 372 21.64 -14.51 -27.79
CA ILE A 372 22.74 -13.54 -27.89
C ILE A 372 23.85 -13.97 -26.92
N HIS A 373 25.02 -14.32 -27.43
CA HIS A 373 26.12 -14.92 -26.65
C HIS A 373 26.51 -14.12 -25.40
N ASN A 374 26.50 -12.78 -25.51
CA ASN A 374 26.79 -11.87 -24.41
C ASN A 374 25.74 -11.91 -23.29
N HIS A 375 24.57 -12.52 -23.52
CA HIS A 375 23.52 -12.68 -22.51
C HIS A 375 23.55 -14.04 -21.82
N HIS A 376 24.28 -15.02 -22.36
CA HIS A 376 24.38 -16.39 -21.82
C HIS A 376 25.61 -16.66 -20.98
N THR A 377 26.52 -15.69 -20.87
CA THR A 377 27.73 -15.85 -20.06
C THR A 377 27.35 -15.81 -18.57
N SER A 378 26.78 -16.93 -18.10
CA SER A 378 26.96 -17.34 -16.73
C SER A 378 28.48 -17.34 -16.50
N PRO A 379 28.99 -16.77 -15.40
CA PRO A 379 30.36 -17.00 -14.99
C PRO A 379 30.45 -18.48 -14.66
N GLN A 380 30.62 -19.29 -15.70
CA GLN A 380 30.99 -20.68 -15.58
C GLN A 380 32.35 -20.57 -14.91
N THR A 381 32.37 -20.79 -13.59
CA THR A 381 33.56 -21.02 -12.82
C THR A 381 34.30 -22.11 -13.58
N GLN A 382 35.23 -21.71 -14.45
CA GLN A 382 36.03 -22.68 -15.17
C GLN A 382 36.68 -23.49 -14.07
N PRO A 383 36.44 -24.82 -14.01
CA PRO A 383 37.09 -25.65 -13.02
C PRO A 383 38.58 -25.31 -13.13
N PRO A 384 39.22 -24.91 -12.02
CA PRO A 384 40.56 -24.32 -12.05
C PRO A 384 41.39 -25.21 -12.93
N THR A 385 41.80 -24.69 -14.09
CA THR A 385 42.55 -25.45 -15.06
C THR A 385 43.70 -26.02 -14.27
N THR A 386 43.72 -27.34 -14.13
CA THR A 386 44.73 -28.05 -13.38
C THR A 386 46.02 -27.78 -14.12
N VAL A 387 46.70 -26.68 -13.78
CA VAL A 387 48.04 -26.41 -14.24
C VAL A 387 48.83 -27.58 -13.67
N ASN A 388 49.17 -28.52 -14.53
CA ASN A 388 50.12 -29.59 -14.24
C ASN A 388 51.38 -28.91 -13.72
N ARG A 389 51.46 -28.77 -12.40
CA ARG A 389 52.60 -28.23 -11.70
C ARG A 389 53.65 -29.33 -11.75
N THR A 390 54.51 -29.23 -12.76
CA THR A 390 55.75 -29.97 -12.84
C THR A 390 56.46 -29.84 -11.50
N SER A 391 56.83 -30.99 -10.94
CA SER A 391 57.54 -31.20 -9.69
C SER A 391 58.65 -30.16 -9.44
N LEU A 392 58.50 -29.37 -8.38
CA LEU A 392 59.61 -28.72 -7.69
C LEU A 392 59.68 -29.24 -6.24
N PRO A 393 60.90 -29.39 -5.68
CA PRO A 393 61.16 -30.07 -4.43
C PRO A 393 60.67 -29.27 -3.21
N PRO A 394 60.47 -29.93 -2.05
CA PRO A 394 59.79 -29.34 -0.90
C PRO A 394 60.60 -28.20 -0.26
N PRO A 395 59.96 -27.08 0.12
CA PRO A 395 60.61 -26.09 0.96
C PRO A 395 60.58 -26.54 2.43
N ARG A 396 61.73 -26.35 3.08
CA ARG A 396 61.92 -26.59 4.51
C ARG A 396 61.02 -25.67 5.34
N LEU A 397 60.41 -26.25 6.36
CA LEU A 397 59.72 -25.55 7.45
C LEU A 397 60.68 -24.56 8.12
N SER A 398 60.24 -23.33 8.30
CA SER A 398 60.78 -22.40 9.29
C SER A 398 59.61 -21.78 10.03
N LEU A 399 59.43 -22.23 11.27
CA LEU A 399 58.61 -21.57 12.28
C LEU A 399 59.17 -20.17 12.53
N SER A 400 58.34 -19.15 12.44
CA SER A 400 58.57 -17.86 13.09
C SER A 400 57.22 -17.24 13.41
N ALA A 401 56.88 -17.21 14.69
CA ALA A 401 55.84 -16.38 15.27
C ALA A 401 56.31 -14.92 15.32
N PRO A 402 55.37 -13.96 15.24
CA PRO A 402 55.25 -12.97 16.32
C PRO A 402 53.77 -12.75 16.67
N GLN A 403 53.37 -12.95 17.94
CA GLN A 403 53.30 -11.93 18.99
C GLN A 403 52.58 -10.62 18.62
N ASN A 404 51.36 -10.50 19.17
CA ASN A 404 50.73 -9.34 19.81
C ASN A 404 51.00 -7.94 19.24
N THR A 405 49.93 -7.22 18.89
CA THR A 405 49.57 -6.00 19.65
C THR A 405 48.09 -5.63 19.50
N ILE A 406 47.41 -5.56 20.64
CA ILE A 406 46.13 -4.90 20.88
C ILE A 406 46.38 -3.39 20.95
N PRO A 407 45.45 -2.55 20.46
CA PRO A 407 45.17 -1.31 21.17
C PRO A 407 43.69 -1.24 21.60
N GLN A 408 43.51 -1.22 22.92
CA GLN A 408 42.39 -0.58 23.59
C GLN A 408 42.58 0.94 23.49
N ASN A 409 41.51 1.67 23.20
CA ASN A 409 41.17 2.98 23.77
C ASN A 409 39.69 3.26 23.44
N VAL A 410 38.77 3.28 24.43
CA VAL A 410 38.45 4.39 25.38
C VAL A 410 37.64 5.49 24.68
N VAL A 411 36.29 5.41 24.76
CA VAL A 411 35.36 6.21 25.60
C VAL A 411 35.11 7.64 25.12
N THR A 412 33.85 7.90 24.73
CA THR A 412 32.94 9.06 24.99
C THR A 412 31.95 9.09 23.81
N GLY A 413 30.63 9.11 23.97
CA GLY A 413 29.79 9.81 24.93
C GLY A 413 28.92 10.78 24.13
N ALA A 414 27.73 10.35 23.70
CA ALA A 414 26.65 11.23 23.24
C ALA A 414 25.30 10.49 23.35
N THR A 415 24.63 10.78 24.45
CA THR A 415 23.18 10.64 24.62
C THR A 415 22.48 11.52 23.59
N GLU A 416 21.83 10.94 22.60
CA GLU A 416 20.84 11.65 21.79
C GLU A 416 19.49 11.54 22.47
N ASP A 417 19.06 12.71 22.96
CA ASP A 417 17.77 12.97 23.56
C ASP A 417 16.62 12.55 22.65
N ALA A 418 15.70 11.80 23.24
CA ALA A 418 14.37 11.59 22.69
C ALA A 418 13.65 12.93 22.60
N ASN A 419 13.49 13.45 21.38
CA ASN A 419 12.57 14.55 21.09
C ASN A 419 11.13 14.07 21.29
N GLU A 420 10.67 14.16 22.53
CA GLU A 420 9.27 14.03 22.92
C GLU A 420 8.51 15.26 22.43
N VAL A 421 7.97 15.20 21.21
CA VAL A 421 7.07 16.21 20.66
C VAL A 421 5.75 16.16 21.44
N SER A 422 5.69 16.97 22.49
CA SER A 422 4.50 17.20 23.30
C SER A 422 3.52 18.12 22.55
N PHE A 423 2.39 17.58 22.11
CA PHE A 423 1.31 18.37 21.51
C PHE A 423 0.44 19.04 22.59
N PRO A 424 0.09 20.33 22.47
CA PRO A 424 -0.90 20.96 23.33
C PRO A 424 -2.30 20.56 22.88
N ALA A 425 -2.94 19.67 23.63
CA ALA A 425 -4.38 19.43 23.52
C ALA A 425 -5.10 20.38 24.48
N SER A 426 -5.42 21.59 24.02
CA SER A 426 -6.40 22.49 24.67
C SER A 426 -6.81 23.59 23.68
N PHE A 427 -8.05 23.54 23.19
CA PHE A 427 -8.78 24.68 22.64
C PHE A 427 -10.24 24.65 23.12
N PRO A 428 -10.90 25.81 23.21
CA PRO A 428 -11.90 26.08 24.23
C PRO A 428 -13.26 25.47 23.90
N ALA A 429 -13.89 24.93 24.94
CA ALA A 429 -15.31 24.62 24.95
C ALA A 429 -16.10 25.89 25.31
N ASP A 430 -16.53 26.65 24.29
CA ASP A 430 -17.72 27.49 24.41
C ASP A 430 -18.24 27.86 23.01
N ALA A 431 -19.27 27.13 22.58
CA ALA A 431 -20.22 27.57 21.58
C ALA A 431 -21.53 26.84 21.85
N THR A 432 -22.42 27.52 22.58
CA THR A 432 -23.81 27.13 22.79
C THR A 432 -24.51 26.97 21.43
N PRO A 433 -25.29 25.90 21.19
CA PRO A 433 -26.07 25.80 19.96
C PRO A 433 -27.21 26.82 20.03
N GLY A 434 -27.13 27.85 19.19
CA GLY A 434 -28.24 28.76 18.95
C GLY A 434 -29.41 28.03 18.30
N LEU A 435 -30.61 28.32 18.79
CA LEU A 435 -31.88 27.89 18.20
C LEU A 435 -31.92 28.23 16.70
N VAL A 436 -32.09 27.20 15.88
CA VAL A 436 -32.37 27.33 14.44
C VAL A 436 -33.81 27.85 14.30
N VAL A 437 -33.94 29.11 13.89
CA VAL A 437 -35.20 29.71 13.43
C VAL A 437 -35.46 29.21 12.01
N PRO A 438 -36.70 28.80 11.66
CA PRO A 438 -37.03 28.37 10.30
C PRO A 438 -36.92 29.54 9.30
N PRO A 439 -36.51 29.29 8.04
CA PRO A 439 -36.33 30.34 7.05
C PRO A 439 -37.69 30.93 6.62
N SER A 440 -37.74 32.27 6.57
CA SER A 440 -38.86 33.04 6.01
C SER A 440 -39.03 32.79 4.49
N PRO A 441 -40.26 32.92 3.95
CA PRO A 441 -40.53 32.66 2.55
C PRO A 441 -39.90 33.71 1.63
N LEU A 442 -39.40 33.24 0.48
CA LEU A 442 -38.82 34.07 -0.59
C LEU A 442 -39.87 35.01 -1.21
N PRO A 443 -39.46 36.22 -1.66
CA PRO A 443 -40.34 37.12 -2.40
C PRO A 443 -40.59 36.62 -3.84
N PRO A 444 -41.70 37.05 -4.47
CA PRO A 444 -42.12 36.55 -5.78
C PRO A 444 -41.23 37.08 -6.91
N ALA A 445 -40.98 36.21 -7.89
CA ALA A 445 -40.23 36.51 -9.10
C ALA A 445 -40.96 37.51 -10.02
N CYS A 446 -40.19 38.45 -10.60
CA CYS A 446 -40.65 39.36 -11.65
C CYS A 446 -40.99 38.63 -12.96
N PRO A 447 -41.88 39.20 -13.80
CA PRO A 447 -42.37 38.57 -15.02
C PRO A 447 -41.40 38.73 -16.20
N PRO A 448 -41.46 37.85 -17.23
CA PRO A 448 -40.63 37.95 -18.41
C PRO A 448 -41.19 38.97 -19.41
N LEU A 449 -40.31 39.81 -19.92
CA LEU A 449 -40.60 40.78 -20.97
C LEU A 449 -40.21 40.19 -22.34
N GLY A 450 -41.13 40.28 -23.30
CA GLY A 450 -40.78 40.71 -24.66
C GLY A 450 -40.46 39.62 -25.68
N ALA A 451 -41.36 39.50 -26.66
CA ALA A 451 -41.31 38.64 -27.83
C ALA A 451 -40.52 39.24 -29.01
N GLN A 452 -39.93 38.32 -29.81
CA GLN A 452 -39.77 38.32 -31.29
C GLN A 452 -38.78 39.31 -31.97
N PRO A 453 -38.28 39.03 -33.22
CA PRO A 453 -38.83 38.12 -34.22
C PRO A 453 -37.88 37.11 -34.91
N SER A 454 -38.56 36.15 -35.51
CA SER A 454 -38.14 35.09 -36.43
C SER A 454 -37.67 35.62 -37.79
N VAL A 455 -36.53 35.11 -38.27
CA VAL A 455 -36.16 35.11 -39.69
C VAL A 455 -35.89 33.66 -40.10
N GLY A 456 -36.68 33.19 -41.07
CA GLY A 456 -36.53 31.86 -41.66
C GLY A 456 -35.47 31.85 -42.75
N VAL A 457 -34.82 30.71 -42.96
CA VAL A 457 -34.15 30.37 -44.23
C VAL A 457 -34.32 28.89 -44.53
N THR A 458 -34.61 28.68 -45.80
CA THR A 458 -35.05 27.50 -46.54
C THR A 458 -33.93 26.48 -46.81
N THR A 459 -34.39 25.23 -46.99
CA THR A 459 -33.76 24.01 -47.52
C THR A 459 -33.08 24.16 -48.90
N THR A 460 -31.90 23.54 -49.12
CA THR A 460 -31.45 22.72 -50.29
C THR A 460 -29.94 22.39 -50.12
N ALA A 461 -29.50 21.13 -50.06
CA ALA A 461 -29.22 20.13 -51.12
C ALA A 461 -27.79 20.20 -51.73
N GLN A 462 -27.12 19.04 -51.71
CA GLN A 462 -26.07 18.50 -52.61
C GLN A 462 -24.77 19.28 -52.88
N GLY A 463 -23.64 18.57 -52.73
CA GLY A 463 -22.40 18.86 -53.46
C GLY A 463 -21.11 18.38 -52.79
N GLU A 464 -20.69 17.14 -53.08
CA GLU A 464 -19.26 16.82 -53.31
C GLU A 464 -18.75 17.67 -54.52
N PRO A 465 -17.46 18.04 -54.65
CA PRO A 465 -16.34 17.07 -54.68
C PRO A 465 -14.93 17.56 -54.23
N GLN A 466 -14.03 16.57 -54.12
CA GLN A 466 -12.59 16.54 -54.48
C GLN A 466 -11.54 17.53 -53.88
N SER A 467 -10.46 16.88 -53.39
CA SER A 467 -9.04 17.13 -53.72
C SER A 467 -8.38 18.45 -53.27
N GLU A 468 -7.43 18.37 -52.34
CA GLU A 468 -5.99 18.65 -52.59
C GLU A 468 -5.18 18.88 -51.29
N ARG A 469 -3.89 18.49 -51.39
CA ARG A 469 -2.69 19.05 -50.73
C ARG A 469 -2.36 18.65 -49.28
N SER A 470 -1.54 17.62 -49.26
CA SER A 470 -0.28 17.52 -48.50
C SER A 470 0.46 18.87 -48.33
N VAL A 471 0.77 19.20 -47.07
CA VAL A 471 1.78 20.19 -46.69
C VAL A 471 2.75 19.52 -45.73
N SER A 472 3.99 19.39 -46.20
CA SER A 472 5.18 18.99 -45.46
C SER A 472 5.68 20.18 -44.64
N LEU A 473 5.83 20.01 -43.32
CA LEU A 473 6.50 20.98 -42.45
C LEU A 473 7.88 20.44 -42.09
N ASN A 474 8.91 21.03 -42.72
CA ASN A 474 10.29 21.00 -42.27
C ASN A 474 10.45 22.01 -41.13
N CYS A 475 10.91 21.56 -39.97
CA CYS A 475 11.55 22.44 -38.97
C CYS A 475 13.06 22.23 -39.04
N ARG A 476 13.76 23.37 -39.13
CA ARG A 476 15.21 23.50 -38.95
C ARG A 476 15.62 23.30 -37.50
#